data_AF-A0A0C1LZL3-F1
#
_entry.id   AF-A0A0C1LZL3-F1
#
_cell.length_a   1.000
_cell.length_b   1.000
_cell.length_c   1.000
_cell.angle_alpha   90.00
_cell.angle_beta   90.00
_cell.angle_gamma   90.00
#
_symmetry.space_group_name_H-M   'P 1'
#
loop_
_entity.id
_entity.type
_entity.pdbx_description
1 polymer ?
#
loop_
_entity_poly.entity_id
_entity_poly.type
_entity_poly.pdbx_seq_one_letter_code
_entity_poly.pdbx_strand_id
1 'polypeptide(L)'
;MDETKHCPNCGKLLKADVKFCPYCGQAQPEMAGATDNDQANYENQSNNEQQTYRPDNENGDIRSEYSSPNMITSFKDFFGNMFHISGRMSRASYWWSYLDIVLIMIILTIFIILVGSSAENISQYAGIFVLLFLIVIPIAEITATCRRFHDINYSAGFWWLSFIPWVGGIAIFIFMLFSSVDEGNRFGEPDVSYLKKLN
;
A
#
# COMPACT_ATOMS: atom_id res chain seq x y z
N MET A 1 26.02 33.02 -22.10
CA MET A 1 24.84 32.15 -22.03
C MET A 1 24.81 31.65 -20.60
N ASP A 2 23.74 31.90 -19.85
CA ASP A 2 23.66 31.41 -18.47
C ASP A 2 23.64 29.88 -18.52
N GLU A 3 24.71 29.23 -18.06
CA GLU A 3 24.78 27.77 -17.97
C GLU A 3 23.77 27.29 -16.93
N THR A 4 22.87 26.39 -17.34
CA THR A 4 21.84 25.82 -16.47
C THR A 4 22.04 24.32 -16.32
N LYS A 5 21.89 23.80 -15.10
CA LYS A 5 21.94 22.37 -14.77
C LYS A 5 20.59 21.90 -14.22
N HIS A 6 20.23 20.64 -14.43
CA HIS A 6 19.01 20.06 -13.87
C HIS A 6 19.28 19.43 -12.51
N CYS A 7 18.35 19.59 -11.57
CA CYS A 7 18.45 18.92 -10.29
C CYS A 7 18.23 17.40 -10.45
N PRO A 8 19.15 16.52 -10.00
CA PRO A 8 19.01 15.07 -10.13
C PRO A 8 17.89 14.49 -9.26
N ASN A 9 17.40 15.24 -8.27
CA ASN A 9 16.37 14.78 -7.35
C ASN A 9 14.95 15.28 -7.72
N CYS A 10 14.82 16.54 -8.20
CA CYS A 10 13.50 17.12 -8.51
C CYS A 10 13.30 17.53 -9.98
N GLY A 11 14.31 17.35 -10.84
CA GLY A 11 14.24 17.64 -12.27
C GLY A 11 14.15 19.13 -12.65
N LYS A 12 14.07 20.06 -11.70
CA LYS A 12 13.98 21.49 -12.00
C LYS A 12 15.30 22.06 -12.54
N LEU A 13 15.18 23.01 -13.46
CA LEU A 13 16.28 23.81 -13.98
C LEU A 13 16.83 24.72 -12.88
N LEU A 14 18.14 24.64 -12.70
CA LEU A 14 18.92 25.43 -11.75
C LEU A 14 20.02 26.18 -12.50
N LYS A 15 20.49 27.28 -11.93
CA LYS A 15 21.71 27.93 -12.40
C LYS A 15 22.93 27.07 -12.06
N ALA A 16 23.96 27.08 -12.90
CA ALA A 16 25.14 26.22 -12.74
C ALA A 16 25.86 26.39 -11.39
N ASP A 17 25.80 27.57 -10.79
CA ASP A 17 26.53 27.98 -9.57
C ASP A 17 25.84 27.61 -8.25
N VAL A 18 24.60 27.12 -8.26
CA VAL A 18 23.91 26.80 -7.00
C VAL A 18 24.47 25.53 -6.37
N LYS A 19 24.85 25.63 -5.08
CA LYS A 19 25.34 24.51 -4.26
C LYS A 19 24.21 23.65 -3.69
N PHE A 20 23.00 24.21 -3.58
CA PHE A 20 21.82 23.53 -3.06
C PHE A 20 20.60 23.89 -3.91
N CYS A 21 19.71 22.91 -4.15
CA CYS A 21 18.46 23.15 -4.85
C CYS A 21 17.48 23.91 -3.93
N PRO A 22 16.94 25.10 -4.33
CA PRO A 22 16.00 25.86 -3.50
C PRO A 22 14.62 25.21 -3.39
N TYR A 23 14.31 24.21 -4.22
CA TYR A 23 13.01 23.54 -4.23
C TYR A 23 13.00 22.25 -3.41
N CYS A 24 14.09 21.49 -3.39
CA CYS A 24 14.15 20.19 -2.71
C CYS A 24 15.30 20.05 -1.69
N GLY A 25 16.19 21.04 -1.58
CA GLY A 25 17.30 21.03 -0.61
C GLY A 25 18.50 20.15 -0.99
N GLN A 26 18.46 19.42 -2.12
CA GLN A 26 19.54 18.52 -2.51
C GLN A 26 20.83 19.28 -2.84
N ALA A 27 21.95 18.84 -2.24
CA ALA A 27 23.29 19.32 -2.57
C ALA A 27 23.60 19.04 -4.04
N GLN A 28 24.07 20.05 -4.76
CA GLN A 28 24.43 19.93 -6.17
C GLN A 28 25.95 19.71 -6.29
N PRO A 29 26.40 18.78 -7.15
CA PRO A 29 27.82 18.64 -7.42
C PRO A 29 28.37 19.94 -8.02
N GLU A 30 29.55 20.37 -7.56
CA GLU A 30 30.28 21.48 -8.15
C GLU A 30 30.79 21.04 -9.54
N MET A 31 30.53 21.86 -10.57
CA MET A 31 30.97 21.57 -11.93
C MET A 31 32.50 21.72 -11.99
N ALA A 32 33.21 20.59 -12.07
CA ALA A 32 34.57 20.59 -12.60
C ALA A 32 34.49 20.95 -14.09
N GLY A 33 35.28 21.95 -14.50
CA GLY A 33 35.20 22.60 -15.80
C GLY A 33 35.23 21.64 -16.97
N ALA A 34 34.41 21.96 -17.98
CA ALA A 34 34.40 21.30 -19.26
C ALA A 34 35.75 21.49 -19.98
N THR A 35 36.34 20.39 -20.42
CA THR A 35 37.27 20.40 -21.58
C THR A 35 36.66 19.55 -22.66
N ASP A 36 36.70 20.11 -23.87
CA ASP A 36 36.15 19.62 -25.14
C ASP A 36 36.34 18.12 -25.37
N ASN A 37 35.22 17.42 -25.56
CA ASN A 37 34.96 16.37 -26.56
C ASN A 37 33.79 15.53 -26.04
N ASP A 38 32.62 15.68 -26.68
CA ASP A 38 31.66 14.59 -26.96
C ASP A 38 30.35 15.21 -27.47
N GLN A 39 30.41 15.73 -28.70
CA GLN A 39 29.26 16.23 -29.47
C GLN A 39 28.62 15.15 -30.36
N ALA A 40 28.83 13.87 -30.07
CA ALA A 40 28.26 12.78 -30.86
C ALA A 40 27.43 11.85 -29.98
N ASN A 41 26.14 12.17 -29.76
CA ASN A 41 25.05 11.18 -29.61
C ASN A 41 23.72 11.77 -29.08
N TYR A 42 23.16 12.82 -29.70
CA TYR A 42 21.79 13.27 -29.36
C TYR A 42 20.82 13.35 -30.56
N GLU A 43 21.13 12.70 -31.68
CA GLU A 43 20.22 12.65 -32.84
C GLU A 43 19.86 11.25 -33.36
N ASN A 44 20.31 10.16 -32.73
CA ASN A 44 19.96 8.80 -33.17
C ASN A 44 19.41 7.91 -32.05
N GLN A 45 18.22 8.25 -31.53
CA GLN A 45 17.48 7.31 -30.65
C GLN A 45 15.97 7.32 -30.89
N SER A 46 15.53 7.65 -32.11
CA SER A 46 14.12 7.56 -32.51
C SER A 46 13.74 6.30 -33.29
N ASN A 47 14.67 5.39 -33.65
CA ASN A 47 14.32 4.18 -34.39
C ASN A 47 15.29 3.01 -34.11
N ASN A 48 14.74 1.82 -33.85
CA ASN A 48 15.36 0.56 -33.39
C ASN A 48 15.82 0.60 -31.93
N GLU A 49 15.29 -0.20 -31.01
CA GLU A 49 15.04 -1.63 -31.12
C GLU A 49 13.71 -2.03 -30.46
N GLN A 50 12.79 -2.56 -31.26
CA GLN A 50 11.83 -3.54 -30.78
C GLN A 50 12.60 -4.85 -30.51
N GLN A 51 13.35 -4.88 -29.43
CA GLN A 51 13.78 -6.12 -28.80
C GLN A 51 13.34 -6.07 -27.35
N THR A 52 12.33 -6.89 -27.08
CA THR A 52 11.78 -7.20 -25.77
C THR A 52 12.87 -7.78 -24.88
N TYR A 53 13.71 -6.93 -24.30
CA TYR A 53 14.42 -7.26 -23.08
C TYR A 53 13.42 -7.09 -21.94
N ARG A 54 12.69 -8.16 -21.66
CA ARG A 54 11.88 -8.29 -20.44
C ARG A 54 12.91 -8.61 -19.36
N PRO A 55 13.31 -7.66 -18.50
CA PRO A 55 13.97 -8.09 -17.27
C PRO A 55 12.99 -9.05 -16.61
N ASP A 56 13.51 -10.13 -16.05
CA ASP A 56 12.82 -11.08 -15.20
C ASP A 56 12.24 -10.28 -14.03
N ASN A 57 11.05 -9.73 -14.30
CA ASN A 57 10.42 -8.65 -13.59
C ASN A 57 9.56 -9.22 -12.47
N GLU A 58 10.13 -10.12 -11.67
CA GLU A 58 9.41 -10.68 -10.53
C GLU A 58 8.82 -9.54 -9.69
N ASN A 59 9.58 -8.45 -9.50
CA ASN A 59 9.16 -7.32 -8.67
C ASN A 59 8.11 -6.40 -9.32
N GLY A 60 8.06 -6.25 -10.65
CA GLY A 60 7.10 -5.37 -11.31
C GLY A 60 5.80 -6.07 -11.65
N ASP A 61 5.80 -7.38 -11.89
CA ASP A 61 4.57 -8.16 -11.95
C ASP A 61 3.91 -8.12 -10.55
N ILE A 62 4.69 -8.30 -9.49
CA ILE A 62 4.23 -8.18 -8.10
C ILE A 62 3.74 -6.76 -7.75
N ARG A 63 4.43 -5.69 -8.18
CA ARG A 63 3.97 -4.30 -7.97
C ARG A 63 2.70 -4.00 -8.76
N SER A 64 2.55 -4.57 -9.95
CA SER A 64 1.31 -4.44 -10.74
C SER A 64 0.15 -5.16 -10.07
N GLU A 65 0.38 -6.36 -9.52
CA GLU A 65 -0.62 -7.13 -8.78
C GLU A 65 -0.99 -6.49 -7.42
N TYR A 66 -0.03 -5.84 -6.76
CA TYR A 66 -0.29 -4.98 -5.60
C TYR A 66 -1.18 -3.76 -5.95
N SER A 67 -0.99 -3.18 -7.14
CA SER A 67 -1.78 -2.05 -7.64
C SER A 67 -3.20 -2.46 -8.03
N SER A 68 -3.38 -3.68 -8.53
CA SER A 68 -4.68 -4.26 -8.91
C SER A 68 -4.94 -5.60 -8.20
N PRO A 69 -5.15 -5.59 -6.87
CA PRO A 69 -5.42 -6.80 -6.12
C PRO A 69 -6.81 -7.35 -6.44
N ASN A 70 -6.97 -8.66 -6.31
CA ASN A 70 -8.25 -9.35 -6.40
C ASN A 70 -8.73 -9.75 -4.99
N MET A 71 -9.94 -10.30 -4.93
CA MET A 71 -10.57 -10.76 -3.69
C MET A 71 -9.67 -11.78 -2.94
N ILE A 72 -9.14 -12.79 -3.64
CA ILE A 72 -8.36 -13.87 -3.02
C ILE A 72 -7.02 -13.36 -2.50
N THR A 73 -6.33 -12.51 -3.25
CA THR A 73 -5.03 -11.94 -2.83
C THR A 73 -5.21 -11.05 -1.60
N SER A 74 -6.28 -10.25 -1.57
CA SER A 74 -6.62 -9.36 -0.46
C SER A 74 -7.01 -10.16 0.80
N PHE A 75 -7.85 -11.19 0.65
CA PHE A 75 -8.19 -12.10 1.74
C PHE A 75 -6.94 -12.73 2.38
N LYS A 76 -6.00 -13.19 1.54
CA LYS A 76 -4.75 -13.82 2.03
C LYS A 76 -3.82 -12.82 2.70
N ASP A 77 -3.70 -11.60 2.18
CA ASP A 77 -2.96 -10.52 2.86
C ASP A 77 -3.60 -10.14 4.19
N PHE A 78 -4.93 -10.07 4.23
CA PHE A 78 -5.69 -9.69 5.42
C PHE A 78 -5.42 -10.65 6.58
N PHE A 79 -5.61 -11.95 6.37
CA PHE A 79 -5.36 -12.97 7.40
C PHE A 79 -3.88 -13.30 7.59
N GLY A 80 -3.09 -13.30 6.51
CA GLY A 80 -1.66 -13.62 6.57
C GLY A 80 -0.83 -12.60 7.35
N ASN A 81 -1.26 -11.34 7.32
CA ASN A 81 -0.61 -10.23 8.02
C ASN A 81 -1.44 -9.67 9.18
N MET A 82 -2.40 -10.43 9.72
CA MET A 82 -3.29 -9.94 10.78
C MET A 82 -2.58 -9.56 12.09
N PHE A 83 -1.37 -10.09 12.33
CA PHE A 83 -0.52 -9.74 13.48
C PHE A 83 0.67 -8.85 13.12
N HIS A 84 0.81 -8.48 11.85
CA HIS A 84 1.92 -7.65 11.35
C HIS A 84 1.41 -6.23 11.08
N ILE A 85 1.65 -5.33 12.03
CA ILE A 85 1.23 -3.92 11.93
C ILE A 85 2.19 -3.10 11.04
N SER A 86 3.44 -3.54 10.94
CA SER A 86 4.43 -2.94 10.06
C SER A 86 4.08 -3.19 8.59
N GLY A 87 4.24 -2.16 7.75
CA GLY A 87 3.96 -2.23 6.32
C GLY A 87 2.74 -1.42 5.91
N ARG A 88 2.41 -1.53 4.62
CA ARG A 88 1.40 -0.71 3.94
C ARG A 88 0.37 -1.60 3.25
N MET A 89 -0.89 -1.19 3.31
CA MET A 89 -1.99 -1.85 2.60
C MET A 89 -2.57 -0.89 1.56
N SER A 90 -2.67 -1.34 0.31
CA SER A 90 -3.23 -0.51 -0.77
C SER A 90 -4.72 -0.25 -0.53
N ARG A 91 -5.24 0.82 -1.13
CA ARG A 91 -6.68 1.14 -1.08
C ARG A 91 -7.54 -0.02 -1.60
N ALA A 92 -7.15 -0.61 -2.73
CA ALA A 92 -7.92 -1.70 -3.34
C ALA A 92 -7.90 -2.95 -2.46
N SER A 93 -6.75 -3.33 -1.90
CA SER A 93 -6.64 -4.48 -0.99
C SER A 93 -7.50 -4.29 0.25
N TYR A 94 -7.55 -3.07 0.81
CA TYR A 94 -8.39 -2.75 1.96
C TYR A 94 -9.88 -2.96 1.66
N TRP A 95 -10.38 -2.43 0.54
CA TRP A 95 -11.81 -2.54 0.19
C TRP A 95 -12.22 -3.97 -0.20
N TRP A 96 -11.34 -4.73 -0.86
CA TRP A 96 -11.58 -6.16 -1.09
C TRP A 96 -11.65 -6.94 0.21
N SER A 97 -10.69 -6.71 1.12
CA SER A 97 -10.70 -7.35 2.44
C SER A 97 -11.95 -6.98 3.24
N TYR A 98 -12.41 -5.73 3.15
CA TYR A 98 -13.65 -5.30 3.78
C TYR A 98 -14.87 -6.05 3.21
N LEU A 99 -14.94 -6.21 1.89
CA LEU A 99 -15.98 -7.00 1.23
C LEU A 99 -15.96 -8.47 1.70
N ASP A 100 -14.77 -9.07 1.80
CA ASP A 100 -14.59 -10.43 2.28
C ASP A 100 -15.14 -10.61 3.71
N ILE A 101 -14.80 -9.68 4.61
CA ILE A 101 -15.31 -9.69 5.98
C ILE A 101 -16.83 -9.57 5.99
N VAL A 102 -17.41 -8.65 5.21
CA VAL A 102 -18.87 -8.49 5.11
C VAL A 102 -19.53 -9.79 4.67
N LEU A 103 -18.96 -10.47 3.66
CA LEU A 103 -19.48 -11.76 3.19
C LEU A 103 -19.38 -12.86 4.26
N ILE A 104 -18.24 -12.96 4.94
CA ILE A 104 -18.05 -13.92 6.06
C ILE A 104 -19.05 -13.66 7.17
N MET A 105 -19.28 -12.39 7.53
CA MET A 105 -20.23 -12.01 8.58
C MET A 105 -21.68 -12.34 8.20
N ILE A 106 -22.06 -12.17 6.92
CA ILE A 106 -23.37 -12.61 6.41
C ILE A 106 -23.53 -14.12 6.54
N ILE A 107 -22.54 -14.90 6.09
CA ILE A 107 -22.56 -16.37 6.17
C ILE A 107 -22.64 -16.82 7.63
N LEU A 108 -21.85 -16.21 8.52
CA LEU A 108 -21.84 -16.51 9.95
C LEU A 108 -23.20 -16.20 10.59
N THR A 109 -23.82 -15.08 10.23
CA THR A 109 -25.15 -14.70 10.72
C THR A 109 -26.23 -15.70 10.29
N ILE A 110 -26.22 -16.10 9.02
CA ILE A 110 -27.15 -17.13 8.50
C ILE A 110 -26.95 -18.45 9.24
N PHE A 111 -25.69 -18.87 9.41
CA PHE A 111 -25.35 -20.09 10.15
C PHE A 111 -25.89 -20.07 11.59
N ILE A 112 -25.71 -18.94 12.31
CA ILE A 112 -26.22 -18.77 13.67
C ILE A 112 -27.74 -18.89 13.71
N ILE A 113 -28.47 -18.26 12.77
CA ILE A 113 -29.94 -18.32 12.72
C ILE A 113 -30.44 -19.76 12.46
N LEU A 114 -29.80 -20.47 11.53
CA LEU A 114 -30.19 -21.83 11.14
C LEU A 114 -29.86 -22.88 12.23
N VAL A 115 -28.69 -22.77 12.86
CA VAL A 115 -28.22 -23.76 13.85
C VAL A 115 -28.70 -23.42 15.26
N GLY A 116 -28.72 -22.14 15.63
CA GLY A 116 -29.15 -21.68 16.95
C GLY A 116 -30.62 -21.94 17.26
N SER A 117 -31.43 -22.26 16.24
CA SER A 117 -32.85 -22.62 16.37
C SER A 117 -33.11 -24.12 16.58
N SER A 118 -32.11 -25.00 16.44
CA SER A 118 -32.36 -26.44 16.21
C SER A 118 -31.71 -27.45 17.17
N ALA A 119 -30.80 -27.08 18.08
CA ALA A 119 -30.27 -28.04 19.06
C ALA A 119 -29.55 -27.42 20.27
N GLU A 120 -29.99 -27.77 21.48
CA GLU A 120 -29.37 -27.33 22.75
C GLU A 120 -27.90 -27.77 22.89
N ASN A 121 -27.51 -28.94 22.37
CA ASN A 121 -26.13 -29.45 22.46
C ASN A 121 -25.19 -28.95 21.35
N ILE A 122 -25.72 -28.59 20.17
CA ILE A 122 -24.92 -27.99 19.08
C ILE A 122 -24.60 -26.52 19.41
N SER A 123 -25.45 -25.88 20.24
CA SER A 123 -25.30 -24.49 20.65
C SER A 123 -23.96 -24.18 21.32
N GLN A 124 -23.39 -25.10 22.10
CA GLN A 124 -22.14 -24.85 22.83
C GLN A 124 -20.92 -24.77 21.91
N TYR A 125 -20.76 -25.72 20.99
CA TYR A 125 -19.68 -25.69 20.01
C TYR A 125 -19.85 -24.53 19.03
N ALA A 126 -21.07 -24.29 18.54
CA ALA A 126 -21.38 -23.14 17.69
C ALA A 126 -21.03 -21.81 18.39
N GLY A 127 -21.36 -21.68 19.69
CA GLY A 127 -21.02 -20.51 20.49
C GLY A 127 -19.52 -20.27 20.62
N ILE A 128 -18.72 -21.32 20.81
CA ILE A 128 -17.25 -21.22 20.86
C ILE A 128 -16.70 -20.75 19.51
N PHE A 129 -17.19 -21.30 18.39
CA PHE A 129 -16.76 -20.86 17.06
C PHE A 129 -17.08 -19.38 16.83
N VAL A 130 -18.30 -18.94 17.16
CA VAL A 130 -18.69 -17.53 17.05
C VAL A 130 -17.78 -16.64 17.89
N LEU A 131 -17.49 -17.02 19.13
CA LEU A 131 -16.61 -16.26 20.02
C LEU A 131 -15.20 -16.11 19.43
N LEU A 132 -14.65 -17.16 18.82
CA LEU A 132 -13.35 -17.10 18.16
C LEU A 132 -13.35 -16.10 16.98
N PHE A 133 -14.39 -16.14 16.14
CA PHE A 133 -14.53 -15.19 15.03
C PHE A 133 -14.69 -13.74 15.53
N LEU A 134 -15.42 -13.52 16.62
CA LEU A 134 -15.56 -12.20 17.25
C LEU A 134 -14.25 -11.63 17.80
N ILE A 135 -13.22 -12.46 17.99
CA ILE A 135 -11.89 -12.01 18.44
C ILE A 135 -10.95 -11.85 17.25
N VAL A 136 -10.91 -12.83 16.35
CA VAL A 136 -9.96 -12.86 15.22
C VAL A 136 -10.24 -11.76 14.21
N ILE A 137 -11.52 -11.55 13.84
CA ILE A 137 -11.89 -10.58 12.80
C ILE A 137 -11.53 -9.14 13.21
N PRO A 138 -11.88 -8.66 14.43
CA PRO A 138 -11.49 -7.31 14.83
C PRO A 138 -9.99 -7.10 14.89
N ILE A 139 -9.21 -8.08 15.34
CA ILE A 139 -7.74 -7.96 15.37
C ILE A 139 -7.20 -7.74 13.95
N ALA A 140 -7.66 -8.55 12.99
CA ALA A 140 -7.26 -8.41 11.61
C ALA A 140 -7.71 -7.07 11.00
N GLU A 141 -8.92 -6.60 11.32
CA GLU A 141 -9.46 -5.31 10.85
C GLU A 141 -8.65 -4.12 11.40
N ILE A 142 -8.31 -4.15 12.69
CA ILE A 142 -7.49 -3.13 13.33
C ILE A 142 -6.12 -3.08 12.65
N THR A 143 -5.49 -4.24 12.45
CA THR A 143 -4.18 -4.32 11.79
C THR A 143 -4.24 -3.82 10.35
N ALA A 144 -5.27 -4.21 9.58
CA ALA A 144 -5.47 -3.71 8.21
C ALA A 144 -5.67 -2.19 8.17
N THR A 145 -6.47 -1.64 9.09
CA THR A 145 -6.71 -0.20 9.20
C THR A 145 -5.43 0.55 9.58
N CYS A 146 -4.62 0.01 10.49
CA CYS A 146 -3.30 0.57 10.83
C CYS A 146 -2.35 0.59 9.62
N ARG A 147 -2.24 -0.52 8.88
CA ARG A 147 -1.44 -0.61 7.65
C ARG A 147 -1.94 0.34 6.58
N ARG A 148 -3.24 0.61 6.54
CA ARG A 148 -3.81 1.59 5.62
C ARG A 148 -3.52 3.03 6.03
N PHE A 149 -3.52 3.34 7.33
CA PHE A 149 -3.02 4.62 7.84
C PHE A 149 -1.54 4.84 7.48
N HIS A 150 -0.71 3.81 7.57
CA HIS A 150 0.68 3.87 7.12
C HIS A 150 0.81 4.16 5.61
N ASP A 151 -0.08 3.58 4.81
CA ASP A 151 -0.10 3.80 3.35
C ASP A 151 -0.40 5.25 2.97
N ILE A 152 -1.17 5.97 3.79
CA ILE A 152 -1.42 7.42 3.64
C ILE A 152 -0.42 8.29 4.43
N ASN A 153 0.66 7.71 4.95
CA ASN A 153 1.70 8.38 5.74
C ASN A 153 1.21 8.97 7.08
N TYR A 154 0.15 8.40 7.66
CA TYR A 154 -0.35 8.70 9.01
C TYR A 154 0.10 7.62 10.01
N SER A 155 0.11 7.94 11.31
CA SER A 155 0.46 6.95 12.34
C SER A 155 -0.72 6.01 12.60
N ALA A 156 -0.44 4.75 12.98
CA ALA A 156 -1.46 3.81 13.43
C ALA A 156 -2.35 4.34 14.57
N GLY A 157 -1.85 5.30 15.36
CA GLY A 157 -2.62 5.94 16.44
C GLY A 157 -3.87 6.69 15.98
N PHE A 158 -4.01 7.02 14.68
CA PHE A 158 -5.27 7.56 14.16
C PHE A 158 -6.45 6.59 14.30
N TRP A 159 -6.18 5.29 14.49
CA TRP A 159 -7.22 4.32 14.80
C TRP A 159 -7.98 4.65 16.10
N TRP A 160 -7.36 5.34 17.08
CA TRP A 160 -8.05 5.76 18.32
C TRP A 160 -9.24 6.70 18.08
N LEU A 161 -9.34 7.32 16.89
CA LEU A 161 -10.53 8.09 16.49
C LEU A 161 -11.80 7.24 16.54
N SER A 162 -11.71 5.91 16.37
CA SER A 162 -12.84 4.98 16.45
C SER A 162 -13.60 5.04 17.79
N PHE A 163 -12.95 5.44 18.88
CA PHE A 163 -13.57 5.56 20.20
C PHE A 163 -14.48 6.79 20.33
N ILE A 164 -14.45 7.72 19.37
CA ILE A 164 -15.36 8.87 19.34
C ILE A 164 -16.69 8.41 18.72
N PRO A 165 -17.79 8.33 19.49
CA PRO A 165 -19.07 7.86 18.94
C PRO A 165 -19.53 8.75 17.78
N TRP A 166 -20.14 8.14 16.77
CA TRP A 166 -20.67 8.77 15.55
C TRP A 166 -19.59 9.36 14.61
N VAL A 167 -18.73 10.23 15.13
CA VAL A 167 -17.72 10.95 14.33
C VAL A 167 -16.52 10.07 14.00
N GLY A 168 -16.13 9.19 14.91
CA GLY A 168 -14.94 8.34 14.78
C GLY A 168 -14.98 7.42 13.56
N GLY A 169 -16.09 6.70 13.39
CA GLY A 169 -16.29 5.81 12.24
C GLY A 169 -16.30 6.57 10.91
N ILE A 170 -16.96 7.72 10.86
CA ILE A 170 -17.00 8.57 9.66
C ILE A 170 -15.60 9.09 9.31
N ALA A 171 -14.85 9.56 10.32
CA ALA A 171 -13.49 10.05 10.11
C ALA A 171 -12.58 8.95 9.54
N ILE A 172 -12.56 7.76 10.15
CA ILE A 172 -11.78 6.61 9.66
C ILE A 172 -12.21 6.27 8.23
N PHE A 173 -13.51 6.18 7.96
CA PHE A 173 -14.03 5.90 6.62
C PHE A 173 -13.49 6.89 5.57
N ILE A 174 -13.49 8.19 5.87
CA ILE A 174 -12.94 9.22 4.98
C ILE A 174 -11.44 8.99 4.74
N PHE A 175 -10.67 8.69 5.79
CA PHE A 175 -9.24 8.39 5.65
C PHE A 175 -8.97 7.18 4.75
N MET A 176 -9.82 6.14 4.82
CA MET A 176 -9.65 4.94 3.99
C MET A 176 -9.83 5.22 2.49
N LEU A 177 -10.49 6.31 2.11
CA LEU A 177 -10.74 6.70 0.72
C LEU A 177 -9.56 7.44 0.06
N PHE A 178 -8.67 8.06 0.83
CA PHE A 178 -7.55 8.85 0.32
C PHE A 178 -6.58 8.02 -0.54
N SER A 179 -5.83 8.64 -1.44
CA SER A 179 -4.81 7.94 -2.23
C SER A 179 -3.61 7.53 -1.38
N SER A 180 -2.91 6.46 -1.77
CA SER A 180 -1.61 6.11 -1.20
C SER A 180 -0.61 7.25 -1.41
N VAL A 181 0.36 7.35 -0.50
CA VAL A 181 1.52 8.24 -0.65
C VAL A 181 2.73 7.35 -0.88
N ASP A 182 3.26 7.34 -2.10
CA ASP A 182 4.44 6.53 -2.45
C ASP A 182 5.74 7.30 -2.21
N GLU A 183 5.78 8.57 -2.61
CA GLU A 183 6.95 9.41 -2.44
C GLU A 183 7.09 9.89 -0.98
N GLY A 184 8.26 9.63 -0.37
CA GLY A 184 8.57 10.12 0.98
C GLY A 184 7.74 9.47 2.10
N ASN A 185 7.12 8.31 1.85
CA ASN A 185 6.40 7.57 2.89
C ASN A 185 7.38 6.95 3.89
N ARG A 186 7.23 7.29 5.18
CA ARG A 186 8.13 6.82 6.24
C ARG A 186 7.97 5.33 6.60
N PHE A 187 6.91 4.68 6.11
CA PHE A 187 6.60 3.28 6.39
C PHE A 187 7.14 2.31 5.33
N GLY A 188 7.97 2.81 4.41
CA GLY A 188 8.68 1.99 3.42
C GLY A 188 7.84 1.62 2.20
N GLU A 189 8.35 0.64 1.46
CA GLU A 189 7.68 0.07 0.29
C GLU A 189 6.49 -0.81 0.73
N PRO A 190 5.49 -0.98 -0.15
CA PRO A 190 4.44 -1.97 0.03
C PRO A 190 4.93 -3.38 0.40
N ASP A 191 4.29 -4.00 1.39
CA ASP A 191 4.55 -5.41 1.69
C ASP A 191 3.81 -6.29 0.68
N VAL A 192 4.58 -6.91 -0.21
CA VAL A 192 4.10 -7.82 -1.24
C VAL A 192 4.57 -9.26 -1.01
N SER A 193 5.10 -9.56 0.18
CA SER A 193 5.62 -10.89 0.53
C SER A 193 4.54 -11.98 0.46
N TYR A 194 3.28 -11.61 0.70
CA TYR A 194 2.15 -12.52 0.59
C TYR A 194 1.89 -12.96 -0.85
N LEU A 195 2.16 -12.11 -1.86
CA LEU A 195 1.99 -12.44 -3.28
C LEU A 195 3.01 -13.49 -3.73
N LYS A 196 4.24 -13.43 -3.20
CA LYS A 196 5.27 -14.44 -3.48
C LYS A 196 4.91 -15.85 -3.01
N LYS A 197 4.00 -15.97 -2.04
CA LYS A 197 3.51 -17.26 -1.53
C LYS A 197 2.38 -17.86 -2.38
N LEU A 198 1.91 -17.15 -3.41
CA LEU A 198 0.77 -17.54 -4.25
C LEU A 198 1.17 -18.23 -5.57
N ASN A 199 2.43 -18.07 -5.98
CA ASN A 199 3.05 -18.76 -7.10
C ASN A 199 3.94 -19.91 -6.59
#